data_AF-A0A7C1PHU5-F1
#
_entry.id   AF-A0A7C1PHU5-F1
#
_cell.length_a   1.000
_cell.length_b   1.000
_cell.length_c   1.000
_cell.angle_alpha   90.00
_cell.angle_beta   90.00
_cell.angle_gamma   90.00
#
_symmetry.space_group_name_H-M   'P 1'
#
loop_
_entity.id
_entity.type
_entity.pdbx_description
1 polymer ?
#
loop_
_entity_poly.entity_id
_entity_poly.type
_entity_poly.pdbx_seq_one_letter_code
_entity_poly.pdbx_strand_id
1 'polypeptide(L)'
;MNSRSLTHRWQVYCPQPFQLTQAVRPAPQVMLQPQQGYRLAVFQAGTLRMPMLSAAVSAEHLFEVFLELVSLIGDCGDVVVESTHGLGWGQSRLWRREGIDQVVLISHLWEFEQLLMHDGCTAIAVINRRRPAELQLDEHKLVHVYSPHLRPFQRCLS
;
A
#
# COMPACT_ATOMS: atom_id res chain seq x y z
N MET A 1 36.21 -1.81 3.43
CA MET A 1 34.98 -1.82 4.25
C MET A 1 33.91 -2.59 3.49
N ASN A 2 33.38 -3.66 4.09
CA ASN A 2 32.53 -4.68 3.45
C ASN A 2 31.19 -4.13 2.93
N SER A 3 30.91 -4.33 1.64
CA SER A 3 29.68 -3.93 0.93
C SER A 3 28.54 -4.96 1.02
N ARG A 4 28.46 -5.73 2.11
CA ARG A 4 27.41 -6.73 2.34
C ARG A 4 26.41 -6.26 3.40
N SER A 5 25.32 -5.57 3.04
CA SER A 5 24.13 -5.47 3.91
C SER A 5 22.95 -4.67 3.33
N LEU A 6 22.47 -4.99 2.12
CA LEU A 6 21.07 -4.73 1.76
C LEU A 6 20.57 -5.90 0.90
N THR A 7 20.46 -7.08 1.50
CA THR A 7 19.74 -8.19 0.90
C THR A 7 18.27 -7.79 0.81
N HIS A 8 17.80 -7.47 -0.40
CA HIS A 8 16.38 -7.41 -0.72
C HIS A 8 15.77 -8.77 -0.35
N ARG A 9 15.13 -8.83 0.82
CA ARG A 9 14.47 -10.04 1.30
C ARG A 9 13.08 -10.05 0.69
N TRP A 10 12.91 -10.86 -0.34
CA TRP A 10 11.63 -11.17 -0.95
C TRP A 10 11.02 -12.37 -0.21
N GLN A 11 9.75 -12.26 0.15
CA GLN A 11 8.96 -13.40 0.58
C GLN A 11 7.79 -13.55 -0.37
N VAL A 12 7.63 -14.76 -0.90
CA VAL A 12 6.56 -15.15 -1.80
C VAL A 12 5.71 -16.17 -1.07
N TYR A 13 4.39 -15.98 -1.07
CA TYR A 13 3.42 -16.89 -0.49
C TYR A 13 2.31 -17.14 -1.51
N CYS A 14 2.06 -18.40 -1.87
CA CYS A 14 1.14 -18.72 -2.95
C CYS A 14 0.47 -20.11 -2.76
N PRO A 15 -0.73 -20.17 -2.14
CA PRO A 15 -1.57 -21.36 -2.15
C PRO A 15 -2.56 -21.41 -3.34
N GLN A 16 -2.80 -20.30 -4.06
CA GLN A 16 -3.77 -20.15 -5.16
C GLN A 16 -3.27 -19.18 -6.26
N PRO A 17 -3.82 -19.21 -7.51
CA PRO A 17 -3.39 -18.30 -8.56
C PRO A 17 -3.71 -16.84 -8.23
N PHE A 18 -2.71 -15.96 -8.37
CA PHE A 18 -2.85 -14.52 -8.11
C PHE A 18 -3.89 -13.88 -9.03
N GLN A 19 -4.86 -13.17 -8.44
CA GLN A 19 -5.85 -12.39 -9.16
C GLN A 19 -5.53 -10.90 -9.15
N LEU A 20 -5.64 -10.27 -10.32
CA LEU A 20 -5.50 -8.82 -10.45
C LEU A 20 -6.85 -8.14 -10.24
N THR A 21 -6.84 -6.93 -9.68
CA THR A 21 -8.02 -6.09 -9.65
C THR A 21 -8.34 -5.57 -11.06
N GLN A 22 -9.54 -5.01 -11.24
CA GLN A 22 -9.90 -4.41 -12.55
C GLN A 22 -9.12 -3.13 -12.87
N ALA A 23 -8.45 -2.53 -11.88
CA ALA A 23 -7.62 -1.35 -12.04
C ALA A 23 -6.32 -1.64 -12.83
N VAL A 24 -5.84 -2.90 -12.78
CA VAL A 24 -4.57 -3.28 -13.38
C VAL A 24 -4.82 -4.07 -14.66
N ARG A 25 -4.31 -3.57 -15.79
CA ARG A 25 -4.34 -4.25 -17.09
C ARG A 25 -2.91 -4.59 -17.53
N PRO A 26 -2.47 -5.85 -17.36
CA PRO A 26 -1.18 -6.28 -17.88
C PRO A 26 -1.10 -6.08 -19.39
N ALA A 27 0.09 -5.81 -19.90
CA ALA A 27 0.30 -5.77 -21.34
C ALA A 27 -0.02 -7.15 -21.97
N PRO A 28 -0.57 -7.20 -23.19
CA PRO A 28 -1.08 -8.44 -23.81
C PRO A 28 -0.10 -9.60 -23.94
N GLN A 29 1.21 -9.36 -23.82
CA GLN A 29 2.29 -10.31 -24.05
C GLN A 29 3.19 -10.52 -22.82
N VAL A 30 2.71 -10.17 -21.63
CA VAL A 30 3.47 -10.42 -20.39
C VAL A 30 3.62 -11.93 -20.18
N MET A 31 4.86 -12.41 -20.20
CA MET A 31 5.22 -13.81 -19.90
C MET A 31 5.47 -14.06 -18.40
N LEU A 32 5.25 -13.05 -17.55
CA LEU A 32 5.43 -13.13 -16.10
C LEU A 32 4.10 -13.41 -15.43
N GLN A 33 4.03 -14.52 -14.67
CA GLN A 33 2.88 -14.79 -13.82
C GLN A 33 3.02 -13.97 -12.52
N PRO A 34 2.05 -13.08 -12.20
CA PRO A 34 2.05 -12.35 -10.95
C PRO A 34 2.01 -13.29 -9.75
N GLN A 35 2.64 -12.90 -8.66
CA GLN A 35 2.66 -13.65 -7.41
C GLN A 35 2.45 -12.73 -6.23
N GLN A 36 1.81 -13.26 -5.19
CA GLN A 36 1.66 -12.57 -3.93
C GLN A 36 2.95 -12.66 -3.13
N GLY A 37 3.26 -11.57 -2.44
CA GLY A 37 4.44 -11.49 -1.61
C GLY A 37 4.79 -10.06 -1.24
N TYR A 38 5.87 -9.93 -0.47
CA TYR A 38 6.39 -8.64 -0.09
C TYR A 38 7.91 -8.58 -0.18
N ARG A 39 8.42 -7.35 -0.30
CA ARG A 39 9.86 -7.05 -0.24
C ARG A 39 10.12 -5.98 0.80
N LEU A 40 11.30 -6.08 1.41
CA LEU A 40 11.84 -5.02 2.25
C LEU A 40 12.79 -4.13 1.45
N ALA A 41 12.73 -2.83 1.72
CA ALA A 41 13.57 -1.81 1.13
C ALA A 41 13.87 -0.71 2.15
N VAL A 42 14.67 0.28 1.75
CA VAL A 42 14.88 1.51 2.51
C VAL A 42 14.55 2.67 1.57
N PHE A 43 13.55 3.46 1.93
CA PHE A 43 13.26 4.72 1.28
C PHE A 43 14.29 5.77 1.70
N GLN A 44 14.82 6.52 0.73
CA GLN A 44 15.79 7.58 0.97
C GLN A 44 15.37 8.85 0.25
N ALA A 45 15.24 9.95 0.99
CA ALA A 45 14.95 11.28 0.47
C ALA A 45 15.81 12.32 1.21
N GLY A 46 16.84 12.85 0.55
CA GLY A 46 17.84 13.68 1.20
C GLY A 46 18.52 12.93 2.35
N THR A 47 18.41 13.45 3.58
CA THR A 47 18.94 12.80 4.80
C THR A 47 17.96 11.82 5.46
N LEU A 48 16.68 11.83 5.05
CA LEU A 48 15.68 10.90 5.57
C LEU A 48 15.96 9.49 5.06
N ARG A 49 16.05 8.53 5.98
CA ARG A 49 16.13 7.09 5.69
C ARG A 49 15.02 6.38 6.45
N MET A 50 14.11 5.75 5.74
CA MET A 50 12.94 5.08 6.33
C MET A 50 12.87 3.63 5.85
N PRO A 51 12.82 2.62 6.73
CA PRO A 51 12.54 1.26 6.30
C PRO A 51 11.17 1.19 5.62
N MET A 52 11.11 0.46 4.52
CA MET A 52 9.93 0.33 3.69
C MET A 52 9.62 -1.15 3.43
N LEU A 53 8.34 -1.47 3.36
CA LEU A 53 7.82 -2.73 2.83
C LEU A 53 6.95 -2.41 1.62
N SER A 54 7.11 -3.15 0.52
CA SER A 54 6.16 -3.15 -0.59
C SER A 54 5.56 -4.54 -0.74
N ALA A 55 4.25 -4.65 -0.89
CA ALA A 55 3.56 -5.92 -1.05
C ALA A 55 2.60 -5.90 -2.25
N ALA A 56 2.48 -7.08 -2.88
CA ALA A 56 1.41 -7.41 -3.80
C ALA A 56 0.54 -8.48 -3.14
N VAL A 57 -0.77 -8.26 -3.13
CA VAL A 57 -1.77 -9.15 -2.52
C VAL A 57 -2.81 -9.46 -3.60
N SER A 58 -3.28 -10.70 -3.66
CA SER A 58 -4.31 -11.12 -4.61
C SER A 58 -5.58 -10.30 -4.38
N ALA A 59 -6.29 -9.94 -5.47
CA ALA A 59 -7.44 -9.04 -5.44
C ALA A 59 -8.51 -9.44 -4.43
N GLU A 60 -8.73 -10.75 -4.25
CA GLU A 60 -9.72 -11.30 -3.32
C GLU A 60 -9.40 -11.06 -1.83
N HIS A 61 -8.15 -10.76 -1.49
CA HIS A 61 -7.69 -10.53 -0.11
C HIS A 61 -7.20 -9.11 0.12
N LEU A 62 -6.87 -8.37 -0.95
CA LEU A 62 -6.18 -7.09 -0.87
C LEU A 62 -6.95 -6.06 -0.03
N PHE A 63 -8.29 -6.00 -0.12
CA PHE A 63 -9.07 -5.02 0.64
C PHE A 63 -9.04 -5.32 2.15
N GLU A 64 -9.33 -6.56 2.54
CA GLU A 64 -9.30 -6.98 3.95
C GLU A 64 -7.90 -6.80 4.55
N VAL A 65 -6.85 -7.23 3.83
CA VAL A 65 -5.46 -7.03 4.25
C VAL A 65 -5.15 -5.54 4.38
N PHE A 66 -5.61 -4.69 3.45
CA PHE A 66 -5.41 -3.25 3.57
C PHE A 66 -6.06 -2.68 4.85
N LEU A 67 -7.28 -3.11 5.20
CA LEU A 67 -7.95 -2.68 6.45
C LEU A 67 -7.22 -3.19 7.70
N GLU A 68 -6.70 -4.41 7.70
CA GLU A 68 -5.86 -4.92 8.78
C GLU A 68 -4.58 -4.09 8.94
N LEU A 69 -3.94 -3.72 7.83
CA LEU A 69 -2.75 -2.86 7.86
C LEU A 69 -3.08 -1.44 8.34
N VAL A 70 -4.24 -0.87 7.96
CA VAL A 70 -4.75 0.41 8.52
C VAL A 70 -4.88 0.30 10.04
N SER A 71 -5.35 -0.85 10.52
CA SER A 71 -5.48 -1.12 11.96
C SER A 71 -4.14 -1.05 12.70
N LEU A 72 -3.05 -1.41 12.03
CA LEU A 72 -1.68 -1.35 12.58
C LEU A 72 -1.05 0.05 12.60
N ILE A 73 -1.58 1.01 11.83
CA ILE A 73 -1.10 2.40 11.81
C ILE A 73 -1.44 3.12 13.13
N GLY A 74 -2.59 2.79 13.73
CA GLY A 74 -3.02 3.24 15.05
C GLY A 74 -4.37 3.97 15.03
N ASP A 75 -4.85 4.30 16.24
CA ASP A 75 -6.25 4.68 16.51
C ASP A 75 -6.72 5.98 15.86
N CYS A 76 -5.79 6.81 15.38
CA CYS A 76 -6.07 8.07 14.71
C CYS A 76 -5.02 8.32 13.64
N GLY A 77 -5.45 8.73 12.45
CA GLY A 77 -4.58 8.98 11.32
C GLY A 77 -4.96 10.24 10.55
N ASP A 78 -4.01 10.77 9.81
CA ASP A 78 -4.30 11.61 8.65
C ASP A 78 -4.51 10.72 7.45
N VAL A 79 -5.43 11.12 6.58
CA VAL A 79 -5.72 10.43 5.33
C VAL A 79 -5.54 11.40 4.18
N VAL A 80 -4.83 10.94 3.16
CA VAL A 80 -4.69 11.63 1.88
C VAL A 80 -5.25 10.72 0.80
N VAL A 81 -6.17 11.23 0.00
CA VAL A 81 -6.66 10.57 -1.20
C VAL A 81 -6.15 11.35 -2.40
N GLU A 82 -5.58 10.64 -3.35
CA GLU A 82 -5.10 11.18 -4.61
C GLU A 82 -5.92 10.62 -5.75
N SER A 83 -6.28 11.47 -6.71
CA SER A 83 -6.86 11.00 -7.97
C SER A 83 -6.35 11.75 -9.19
N THR A 84 -6.07 11.00 -10.26
CA THR A 84 -5.65 11.51 -11.57
C THR A 84 -6.83 11.65 -12.56
N HIS A 85 -8.06 11.37 -12.13
CA HIS A 85 -9.26 11.41 -12.98
C HIS A 85 -9.50 12.73 -13.69
N GLY A 86 -9.64 12.67 -15.01
CA GLY A 86 -10.02 13.82 -15.85
C GLY A 86 -9.02 14.96 -15.85
N LEU A 87 -7.77 14.71 -15.44
CA LEU A 87 -6.68 15.68 -15.43
C LEU A 87 -5.68 15.39 -16.55
N GLY A 88 -4.88 16.40 -16.88
CA GLY A 88 -3.78 16.23 -17.82
C GLY A 88 -2.70 15.29 -17.28
N TRP A 89 -1.84 14.81 -18.17
CA TRP A 89 -0.69 13.97 -17.81
C TRP A 89 0.15 14.63 -16.70
N GLY A 90 0.42 13.90 -15.63
CA GLY A 90 1.22 14.36 -14.50
C GLY A 90 0.48 15.29 -13.51
N GLN A 91 -0.83 15.44 -13.63
CA GLN A 91 -1.65 16.19 -12.67
C GLN A 91 -2.49 15.25 -11.82
N SER A 92 -2.61 15.56 -10.53
CA SER A 92 -3.48 14.88 -9.59
C SER A 92 -4.22 15.86 -8.69
N ARG A 93 -5.40 15.46 -8.22
CA ARG A 93 -6.15 16.12 -7.16
C ARG A 93 -5.87 15.41 -5.86
N LEU A 94 -5.63 16.20 -4.81
CA LEU A 94 -5.36 15.71 -3.47
C LEU A 94 -6.44 16.19 -2.52
N TRP A 95 -7.03 15.26 -1.77
CA TRP A 95 -7.93 15.56 -0.66
C TRP A 95 -7.29 15.07 0.63
N ARG A 96 -7.42 15.86 1.69
CA ARG A 96 -6.84 15.54 3.00
C ARG A 96 -7.87 15.63 4.09
N ARG A 97 -7.86 14.64 4.98
CA ARG A 97 -8.56 14.66 6.27
C ARG A 97 -7.56 14.41 7.38
N GLU A 98 -7.49 15.31 8.35
CA GLU A 98 -6.61 15.16 9.50
C GLU A 98 -7.36 14.58 10.70
N GLY A 99 -6.66 13.77 11.50
CA GLY A 99 -7.16 13.30 12.79
C GLY A 99 -8.45 12.48 12.74
N ILE A 100 -8.66 11.68 11.69
CA ILE A 100 -9.80 10.77 11.62
C ILE A 100 -9.56 9.58 12.57
N ASP A 101 -10.58 9.26 13.37
CA ASP A 101 -10.59 8.06 14.21
C ASP A 101 -10.58 6.80 13.31
N GLN A 102 -9.84 5.78 13.72
CA GLN A 102 -9.63 4.57 12.94
C GLN A 102 -10.95 3.85 12.62
N VAL A 103 -11.91 3.79 13.54
CA VAL A 103 -13.19 3.10 13.32
C VAL A 103 -14.01 3.84 12.25
N VAL A 104 -14.02 5.17 12.32
CA VAL A 104 -14.70 6.02 11.32
C VAL A 104 -14.03 5.90 9.96
N LEU A 105 -12.69 5.86 9.92
CA LEU A 105 -11.94 5.64 8.68
C LEU A 105 -12.31 4.30 8.06
N ILE A 106 -12.25 3.20 8.82
CA ILE A 106 -12.59 1.85 8.33
C ILE A 106 -14.02 1.81 7.79
N SER A 107 -14.98 2.46 8.47
CA SER A 107 -16.37 2.57 7.98
C SER A 107 -16.44 3.21 6.59
N HIS A 108 -15.74 4.33 6.38
CA HIS A 108 -15.70 4.98 5.07
C HIS A 108 -14.95 4.13 4.03
N LEU A 109 -13.84 3.49 4.39
CA LEU A 109 -13.12 2.63 3.46
C LEU A 109 -14.01 1.51 2.92
N TRP A 110 -14.85 0.91 3.77
CA TRP A 110 -15.87 -0.07 3.36
C TRP A 110 -16.88 0.50 2.36
N GLU A 111 -17.39 1.71 2.57
CA GLU A 111 -18.30 2.37 1.63
C GLU A 111 -17.66 2.59 0.25
N PHE A 112 -16.34 2.78 0.19
CA PHE A 112 -15.59 3.09 -1.02
C PHE A 112 -14.71 1.94 -1.52
N GLU A 113 -14.94 0.68 -1.10
CA GLU A 113 -14.15 -0.48 -1.50
C GLU A 113 -13.97 -0.56 -3.02
N GLN A 114 -15.07 -0.48 -3.78
CA GLN A 114 -15.05 -0.60 -5.24
C GLN A 114 -14.16 0.47 -5.90
N LEU A 115 -14.23 1.71 -5.40
CA LEU A 115 -13.38 2.80 -5.87
C LEU A 115 -11.91 2.49 -5.54
N LEU A 116 -11.61 2.14 -4.30
CA LEU A 116 -10.23 1.90 -3.86
C LEU A 116 -9.59 0.70 -4.57
N MET A 117 -10.37 -0.35 -4.85
CA MET A 117 -9.86 -1.61 -5.39
C MET A 117 -9.82 -1.66 -6.91
N HIS A 118 -10.78 -1.03 -7.59
CA HIS A 118 -10.99 -1.24 -9.02
C HIS A 118 -10.79 0.01 -9.88
N ASP A 119 -10.60 1.18 -9.27
CA ASP A 119 -10.22 2.39 -9.99
C ASP A 119 -8.70 2.53 -10.14
N GLY A 120 -8.19 2.51 -11.36
CA GLY A 120 -6.75 2.67 -11.67
C GLY A 120 -6.24 4.10 -11.61
N CYS A 121 -7.03 5.04 -11.09
CA CYS A 121 -6.69 6.46 -11.01
C CYS A 121 -6.83 7.00 -9.59
N THR A 122 -7.02 6.14 -8.58
CA THR A 122 -7.20 6.51 -7.17
C THR A 122 -6.16 5.81 -6.31
N ALA A 123 -5.48 6.59 -5.47
CA ALA A 123 -4.56 6.14 -4.45
C ALA A 123 -4.95 6.74 -3.08
N ILE A 124 -4.55 6.08 -2.00
CA ILE A 124 -4.82 6.53 -0.64
C ILE A 124 -3.60 6.28 0.25
N ALA A 125 -3.32 7.23 1.13
CA ALA A 125 -2.32 7.12 2.19
C ALA A 125 -2.95 7.37 3.56
N VAL A 126 -2.61 6.54 4.54
CA VAL A 126 -2.96 6.68 5.96
C VAL A 126 -1.68 6.88 6.76
N ILE A 127 -1.59 8.00 7.47
CA ILE A 127 -0.38 8.49 8.11
C ILE A 127 -0.64 8.69 9.59
N ASN A 128 0.20 8.11 10.46
CA ASN A 128 0.21 8.45 11.88
C ASN A 128 1.37 9.42 12.18
N ARG A 129 1.06 10.62 12.67
CA ARG A 129 2.08 11.61 13.04
C ARG A 129 2.76 11.32 14.37
N ARG A 130 2.10 10.58 15.27
CA ARG A 130 2.62 10.25 16.61
C ARG A 130 3.52 9.01 16.60
N ARG A 131 3.20 8.04 15.75
CA ARG A 131 4.02 6.87 15.46
C ARG A 131 4.42 6.96 14.00
N PRO A 132 5.69 7.21 13.64
CA PRO A 132 6.10 7.50 12.27
C PRO A 132 5.88 6.28 11.36
N ALA A 133 4.66 6.15 10.87
CA ALA A 133 4.17 5.06 10.08
C ALA A 133 3.20 5.60 9.03
N GLU A 134 3.41 5.20 7.79
CA GLU A 134 2.57 5.54 6.65
C GLU A 134 2.28 4.27 5.87
N LEU A 135 0.99 4.07 5.57
CA LEU A 135 0.48 3.00 4.72
C LEU A 135 -0.10 3.63 3.46
N GLN A 136 0.28 3.13 2.29
CA GLN A 136 -0.28 3.56 1.02
C GLN A 136 -0.85 2.37 0.26
N LEU A 137 -1.96 2.60 -0.43
CA LEU A 137 -2.47 1.80 -1.54
C LEU A 137 -2.39 2.67 -2.79
N ASP A 138 -1.52 2.30 -3.73
CA ASP A 138 -1.28 3.10 -4.93
C ASP A 138 -2.31 2.84 -6.05
N GLU A 139 -2.19 3.58 -7.15
CA GLU A 139 -3.05 3.43 -8.33
C GLU A 139 -2.93 2.03 -8.99
N HIS A 140 -1.78 1.38 -8.81
CA HIS A 140 -1.48 0.02 -9.29
C HIS A 140 -1.87 -1.07 -8.28
N LYS A 141 -2.52 -0.70 -7.17
CA LYS A 141 -3.02 -1.60 -6.13
C LYS A 141 -1.92 -2.39 -5.43
N LEU A 142 -0.73 -1.78 -5.35
CA LEU A 142 0.34 -2.22 -4.49
C LEU A 142 0.24 -1.54 -3.12
N VAL A 143 0.59 -2.30 -2.10
CA VAL A 143 0.64 -1.79 -0.73
C VAL A 143 2.06 -1.37 -0.39
N HIS A 144 2.21 -0.18 0.19
CA HIS A 144 3.49 0.33 0.67
C HIS A 144 3.39 0.74 2.13
N VAL A 145 4.35 0.31 2.94
CA VAL A 145 4.45 0.69 4.35
C VAL A 145 5.80 1.33 4.59
N TYR A 146 5.81 2.52 5.18
CA TYR A 146 7.00 3.21 5.62
C TYR A 146 6.96 3.29 7.14
N SER A 147 7.88 2.61 7.83
CA SER A 147 7.89 2.59 9.29
C SER A 147 9.23 2.08 9.82
N PRO A 148 9.73 2.59 10.97
CA PRO A 148 10.89 2.02 11.65
C PRO A 148 10.61 0.60 12.19
N HIS A 149 9.34 0.20 12.29
CA HIS A 149 8.91 -1.08 12.87
C HIS A 149 8.03 -1.88 11.91
N LEU A 150 8.65 -2.55 10.93
CA LEU A 150 7.94 -3.31 9.90
C LEU A 150 7.40 -4.69 10.35
N ARG A 151 7.85 -5.22 11.48
CA ARG A 151 7.51 -6.59 11.92
C ARG A 151 6.01 -6.88 12.03
N PRO A 152 5.15 -5.98 12.56
CA PRO A 152 3.71 -6.22 12.61
C PRO A 152 3.10 -6.36 11.20
N PHE A 153 3.48 -5.48 10.27
CA PHE A 153 3.02 -5.50 8.89
C PHE A 153 3.46 -6.76 8.15
N GLN A 154 4.70 -7.23 8.38
CA GLN A 154 5.18 -8.49 7.82
C GLN A 154 4.31 -9.69 8.24
N ARG A 155 3.87 -9.73 9.51
CA ARG A 155 3.03 -10.82 10.03
C ARG A 155 1.62 -10.82 9.43
N CYS A 156 1.06 -9.65 9.13
CA CYS A 156 -0.23 -9.52 8.44
C CYS A 156 -0.14 -10.04 6.99
N LEU A 157 1.05 -9.96 6.37
CA LEU A 157 1.27 -10.36 4.97
C LEU A 157 1.82 -11.79 4.78
N SER A 158 2.04 -12.55 5.86
CA SER A 158 2.62 -13.92 5.83
C SER A 158 1.58 -14.97 6.15
#